data_AF-A0A9K3GN54-F1
#
_entry.id   AF-A0A9K3GN54-F1
#
_cell.length_a   1.000
_cell.length_b   1.000
_cell.length_c   1.000
_cell.angle_alpha   90.00
_cell.angle_beta   90.00
_cell.angle_gamma   90.00
#
_symmetry.space_group_name_H-M   'P 1'
#
loop_
_entity.id
_entity.type
_entity.pdbx_description
1 polymer ?
#
loop_
_entity_poly.entity_id
_entity_poly.type
_entity_poly.pdbx_seq_one_letter_code
_entity_poly.pdbx_strand_id
1 'polypeptide(L)' 'KHNNANCIALGGRCTGVEVAKECVLAYLATEFEGGRHERRVNKMTLIENKI' A
#
# COMPACT_ATOMS: atom_id res chain seq x y z
N LYS A 1 2.16 3.21 -5.24
CA LYS A 1 3.28 4.15 -5.52
C LYS A 1 3.83 4.90 -4.31
N HIS A 2 3.02 5.51 -3.43
CA HIS A 2 3.54 6.47 -2.42
C HIS A 2 3.79 5.95 -1.00
N ASN A 3 3.14 4.87 -0.58
CA ASN A 3 3.16 4.43 0.81
C ASN A 3 4.03 3.19 1.05
N ASN A 4 4.57 2.60 -0.02
CA ASN A 4 5.25 1.30 0.04
C ASN A 4 4.43 0.23 0.77
N ALA A 5 3.11 0.19 0.56
CA ALA A 5 2.24 -0.76 1.25
C ALA A 5 2.62 -2.21 0.88
N ASN A 6 2.83 -3.04 1.89
CA ASN A 6 3.15 -4.47 1.79
C ASN A 6 1.91 -5.38 1.90
N CYS A 7 0.75 -4.80 2.23
CA CYS A 7 -0.54 -5.47 2.21
C CYS A 7 -1.62 -4.56 1.63
N ILE A 8 -2.67 -5.18 1.08
CA ILE A 8 -3.91 -4.51 0.66
C ILE A 8 -5.09 -5.24 1.31
N ALA A 9 -6.04 -4.48 1.85
CA ALA A 9 -7.28 -5.00 2.39
C ALA A 9 -8.45 -4.55 1.52
N LEU A 10 -9.35 -5.48 1.18
CA LEU A 10 -10.53 -5.23 0.36
C LEU A 10 -11.80 -5.67 1.11
N GLY A 11 -12.84 -4.85 1.08
CA GLY A 11 -14.10 -5.16 1.74
C GLY A 11 -14.93 -6.14 0.93
N GLY A 12 -15.05 -7.39 1.38
CA GLY A 12 -15.71 -8.46 0.63
C GLY A 12 -17.23 -8.27 0.38
N ARG A 13 -17.90 -7.43 1.18
CA ARG A 13 -19.31 -7.04 0.95
C ARG A 13 -19.47 -5.73 0.19
N CYS A 14 -18.38 -4.98 0.02
CA CYS A 14 -18.41 -3.64 -0.56
C CYS A 14 -17.80 -3.61 -1.97
N THR A 15 -16.96 -4.59 -2.30
CA THR A 15 -16.18 -4.62 -3.54
C THR A 15 -16.64 -5.79 -4.38
N GLY A 16 -17.14 -5.51 -5.59
CA GLY A 16 -17.47 -6.55 -6.56
C GLY A 16 -16.23 -7.33 -6.98
N VAL A 17 -16.40 -8.61 -7.35
CA VAL A 17 -15.27 -9.52 -7.63
C VAL A 17 -14.34 -9.02 -8.74
N GLU A 18 -14.87 -8.44 -9.81
CA GLU A 18 -14.04 -7.92 -10.91
C GLU A 18 -13.26 -6.67 -10.50
N VAL A 19 -13.91 -5.74 -9.79
CA VAL A 19 -13.23 -4.57 -9.22
C VAL A 19 -12.14 -4.99 -8.24
N ALA A 20 -12.40 -6.01 -7.41
CA ALA A 20 -11.40 -6.54 -6.48
C ALA A 20 -10.18 -7.11 -7.23
N LYS A 21 -10.39 -7.85 -8.33
CA LYS A 21 -9.29 -8.35 -9.18
C LYS A 21 -8.49 -7.20 -9.80
N GLU A 22 -9.16 -6.18 -10.33
CA GLU A 22 -8.50 -4.99 -10.89
C GLU A 22 -7.68 -4.26 -9.84
N CYS A 23 -8.20 -4.09 -8.61
CA CYS A 23 -7.45 -3.51 -7.50
C CYS A 23 -6.20 -4.33 -7.17
N VAL A 24 -6.30 -5.66 -7.11
CA VAL A 24 -5.17 -6.54 -6.84
C VAL A 24 -4.13 -6.45 -7.95
N LEU A 25 -4.55 -6.48 -9.22
CA LEU A 25 -3.64 -6.33 -10.37
C LEU A 25 -2.91 -4.99 -10.32
N ALA A 26 -3.64 -3.89 -10.11
CA ALA A 26 -3.06 -2.56 -10.00
C ALA A 26 -2.08 -2.48 -8.81
N TYR A 27 -2.43 -3.06 -7.67
CA TYR A 27 -1.57 -3.09 -6.48
C TYR A 27 -0.25 -3.83 -6.74
N LEU A 28 -0.31 -5.03 -7.35
CA LEU A 28 0.88 -5.86 -7.62
C LEU A 28 1.76 -5.31 -8.74
N ALA A 29 1.18 -4.70 -9.77
CA ALA A 29 1.93 -4.14 -10.90
C ALA A 29 2.56 -2.77 -10.58
N THR A 30 2.17 -2.13 -9.48
CA THR A 30 2.57 -0.76 -9.17
C THR A 30 3.82 -0.75 -8.29
N GLU A 31 4.93 -0.29 -8.86
CA GLU A 31 6.17 -0.08 -8.10
C GLU A 31 6.09 1.11 -7.14
N PHE A 32 6.95 1.08 -6.12
CA PHE A 32 7.14 2.18 -5.18
C PHE A 32 8.03 3.27 -5.79
N GLU A 33 7.61 4.53 -5.71
CA GLU A 33 8.33 5.65 -6.34
C GLU A 33 9.55 6.14 -5.54
N GLY A 34 9.68 5.75 -4.27
CA GLY A 34 10.82 6.18 -3.44
C GLY A 34 10.91 7.70 -3.22
N GLY A 35 12.13 8.19 -3.02
CA GLY A 35 12.44 9.63 -2.94
C GLY A 35 11.72 10.33 -1.78
N ARG A 36 10.87 11.32 -2.07
CA ARG A 36 10.13 12.05 -1.02
C ARG A 36 9.18 11.13 -0.24
N HIS A 37 8.72 10.05 -0.85
CA HIS A 37 7.78 9.11 -0.26
C HIS A 37 8.48 8.19 0.74
N GLU A 38 9.69 7.76 0.45
CA GLU A 38 10.54 6.96 1.35
C GLU A 38 10.83 7.70 2.66
N ARG A 39 11.14 9.02 2.57
CA ARG A 39 11.30 9.87 3.76
C ARG A 39 10.09 9.88 4.69
N ARG A 40 8.87 9.69 4.16
CA ARG A 40 7.65 9.62 4.98
C ARG A 40 7.43 8.23 5.56
N VAL A 41 7.68 7.19 4.78
CA VAL A 41 7.64 5.79 5.27
C VAL A 41 8.61 5.60 6.43
N ASN A 42 9.84 6.09 6.32
CA ASN A 42 10.84 5.98 7.38
C ASN A 42 10.42 6.67 8.69
N LYS A 43 9.60 7.73 8.63
CA LYS A 43 9.06 8.35 9.85
C LYS A 43 8.10 7.42 10.60
N MET A 44 7.30 6.63 9.88
CA MET A 44 6.40 5.64 10.49
C MET A 44 7.22 4.54 11.17
N THR A 45 8.20 3.99 10.47
CA THR A 45 9.12 2.97 11.02
C THR A 45 9.89 3.48 12.25
N LEU A 46 10.30 4.75 12.26
CA LEU A 46 10.94 5.37 13.43
C LEU A 46 10.00 5.50 14.64
N ILE A 47 8.69 5.62 14.43
CA ILE A 47 7.71 5.65 15.53
C ILE A 47 7.49 4.22 16.05
N GLU A 48 7.33 3.25 15.16
CA GLU A 48 7.15 1.84 15.51
C GLU A 48 8.33 1.31 16.35
N ASN A 49 9.57 1.64 15.98
CA ASN A 49 10.77 1.19 16.69
C ASN A 49 11.06 1.93 18.02
N LYS A 50 10.27 2.98 18.35
CA LYS A 50 10.41 3.72 19.62
C LYS A 50 9.52 3.18 20.73
N ILE A 51 8.63 2.25 20.42
CA ILE A 51 7.72 1.56 21.33
C ILE A 51 8.34 0.21 21.68
#